data_AF-A0A8J8F4E2-F1
#
_entry.id   AF-A0A8J8F4E2-F1
#
_cell.length_a   1.000
_cell.length_b   1.000
_cell.length_c   1.000
_cell.angle_alpha   90.00
_cell.angle_beta   90.00
_cell.angle_gamma   90.00
#
_symmetry.space_group_name_H-M   'P 1'
#
loop_
_entity.id
_entity.type
_entity.pdbx_description
1 polymer ?
#
loop_
_entity_poly.entity_id
_entity_poly.type
_entity_poly.pdbx_seq_one_letter_code
_entity_poly.pdbx_strand_id
1 'polypeptide(L)'
;MVSFVVAGIVAVAVGPVELAGAVVPATAVVGYGTVLGVAIDLDHFVIARYRTGTWDSFRFCLSHPLAAFAEQDRIFEGGDVGALSRLLSHLLLAGIAVIGLALVAVPLAVVTAAVLYAHVVADVAWDIRRLGRRTDVSVDETIPSRR
;
A
#
# COMPACT_ATOMS: atom_id res chain seq x y z
N MET A 1 -0.76 9.36 1.92
CA MET A 1 -1.53 10.56 1.55
C MET A 1 -2.67 10.28 0.58
N VAL A 2 -2.44 9.47 -0.47
CA VAL A 2 -3.50 9.06 -1.42
C VAL A 2 -4.72 8.47 -0.71
N SER A 3 -4.49 7.55 0.23
CA SER A 3 -5.55 6.86 0.99
C SER A 3 -6.42 7.81 1.81
N PHE A 4 -5.84 8.86 2.40
CA PHE A 4 -6.60 9.88 3.15
C PHE A 4 -7.53 10.68 2.23
N VAL A 5 -7.00 11.15 1.09
CA VAL A 5 -7.78 11.93 0.11
C VAL A 5 -8.91 11.10 -0.47
N VAL A 6 -8.61 9.86 -0.87
CA VAL A 6 -9.61 8.94 -1.43
C VAL A 6 -10.67 8.58 -0.39
N ALA A 7 -10.28 8.28 0.84
CA ALA A 7 -11.22 8.00 1.92
C ALA A 7 -12.14 9.20 2.19
N GLY A 8 -11.60 10.43 2.17
CA GLY A 8 -12.40 11.66 2.30
C GLY A 8 -13.45 11.81 1.21
N ILE A 9 -13.04 11.68 -0.06
CA ILE A 9 -13.95 11.81 -1.21
C ILE A 9 -15.03 10.73 -1.16
N VAL A 10 -14.64 9.48 -0.90
CA VAL A 10 -15.56 8.35 -0.94
C VAL A 10 -16.50 8.34 0.26
N ALA A 11 -16.03 8.74 1.45
CA ALA A 11 -16.89 8.89 2.62
C ALA A 11 -18.02 9.91 2.38
N VAL A 12 -17.74 11.00 1.65
CA VAL A 12 -18.78 11.97 1.25
C VAL A 12 -19.71 11.35 0.20
N ALA A 13 -19.17 10.67 -0.81
CA ALA A 13 -19.96 10.12 -1.91
C ALA A 13 -20.89 8.98 -1.51
N VAL A 14 -20.45 8.12 -0.58
CA VAL A 14 -21.21 6.94 -0.12
C VAL A 14 -22.31 7.33 0.89
N GLY A 15 -22.19 8.48 1.54
CA GLY A 15 -23.14 8.94 2.55
C GLY A 15 -22.98 8.21 3.89
N PRO A 16 -24.03 8.17 4.73
CA PRO A 16 -23.96 7.55 6.05
C PRO A 16 -23.54 6.08 5.99
N VAL A 17 -22.52 5.73 6.77
CA VAL A 17 -22.09 4.35 6.95
C VAL A 17 -22.71 3.83 8.24
N GLU A 18 -23.50 2.77 8.15
CA GLU A 18 -24.04 2.09 9.32
C GLU A 18 -23.23 0.84 9.63
N LEU A 19 -22.92 0.64 10.92
CA LEU A 19 -22.25 -0.54 11.42
C LEU A 19 -22.92 -0.99 12.71
N ALA A 20 -23.39 -2.23 12.75
CA ALA A 20 -24.11 -2.80 13.89
C ALA A 20 -25.29 -1.94 14.40
N GLY A 21 -26.01 -1.28 13.49
CA GLY A 21 -27.17 -0.43 13.82
C GLY A 21 -26.83 0.98 14.29
N ALA A 22 -25.56 1.40 14.25
CA ALA A 22 -25.14 2.75 14.57
C ALA A 22 -24.48 3.45 13.36
N VAL A 23 -24.76 4.74 13.18
CA VAL A 23 -24.11 5.56 12.16
C VAL A 23 -22.68 5.87 12.60
N VAL A 24 -21.73 5.51 11.76
CA VAL A 24 -20.31 5.78 11.96
C VAL A 24 -20.01 7.23 11.54
N PRO A 25 -19.35 8.04 12.40
CA PRO A 25 -18.95 9.39 12.02
C PRO A 25 -18.05 9.39 10.78
N ALA A 26 -18.26 10.33 9.86
CA ALA A 26 -17.46 10.43 8.64
C ALA A 26 -15.94 10.53 8.92
N THR A 27 -15.54 11.23 9.98
CA THR A 27 -14.15 11.32 10.43
C THR A 27 -13.56 9.96 10.80
N ALA A 28 -14.35 9.07 11.40
CA ALA A 28 -13.93 7.70 11.70
C ALA A 28 -13.80 6.86 10.43
N VAL A 29 -14.68 7.03 9.44
CA VAL A 29 -14.58 6.37 8.13
C VAL A 29 -13.31 6.81 7.38
N VAL A 30 -13.00 8.10 7.40
CA VAL A 30 -11.77 8.65 6.81
C VAL A 30 -10.53 8.15 7.55
N GLY A 31 -10.56 8.15 8.88
CA GLY A 31 -9.49 7.58 9.71
C GLY A 31 -9.25 6.11 9.40
N TYR A 32 -10.32 5.31 9.31
CA TYR A 32 -10.27 3.92 8.90
C TYR A 32 -9.61 3.74 7.53
N GLY A 33 -10.06 4.45 6.49
CA GLY A 33 -9.48 4.34 5.15
C GLY A 33 -8.00 4.75 5.11
N THR A 34 -7.62 5.76 5.91
CA THR A 34 -6.23 6.20 6.03
C THR A 34 -5.36 5.11 6.65
N VAL A 35 -5.81 4.52 7.76
CA VAL A 35 -5.10 3.42 8.45
C VAL A 35 -5.04 2.19 7.56
N LEU A 36 -6.12 1.84 6.87
CA LEU A 36 -6.19 0.70 5.97
C LEU A 36 -5.15 0.80 4.85
N GLY A 37 -5.00 1.99 4.24
CA GLY A 37 -4.01 2.21 3.20
C GLY A 37 -2.55 2.06 3.68
N VAL A 38 -2.27 2.27 4.97
CA VAL A 38 -0.93 1.99 5.54
C VAL A 38 -0.83 0.51 5.94
N ALA A 39 -1.91 -0.06 6.46
CA ALA A 39 -1.93 -1.42 6.98
C ALA A 39 -1.74 -2.48 5.87
N ILE A 40 -2.13 -2.18 4.63
CA ILE A 40 -1.92 -3.11 3.51
C ILE A 40 -0.43 -3.40 3.27
N ASP A 41 0.44 -2.39 3.44
CA ASP A 41 1.90 -2.51 3.27
C ASP A 41 2.58 -3.36 4.34
N LEU A 42 1.86 -3.73 5.41
CA LEU A 42 2.40 -4.64 6.44
C LEU A 42 2.64 -6.05 5.87
N ASP A 43 2.03 -6.39 4.75
CA ASP A 43 2.27 -7.64 4.05
C ASP A 43 3.74 -7.79 3.58
N HIS A 44 4.46 -6.68 3.35
CA HIS A 44 5.87 -6.70 3.00
C HIS A 44 6.72 -7.40 4.05
N PHE A 45 6.42 -7.19 5.34
CA PHE A 45 7.16 -7.86 6.42
C PHE A 45 6.91 -9.36 6.41
N VAL A 46 5.70 -9.80 6.04
CA VAL A 46 5.34 -11.22 5.92
C VAL A 46 6.05 -11.84 4.72
N ILE A 47 6.05 -11.16 3.56
CA ILE A 47 6.76 -11.61 2.36
C ILE A 47 8.26 -11.69 2.62
N ALA A 48 8.85 -10.64 3.20
CA ALA A 48 10.27 -10.60 3.56
C ALA A 48 10.61 -11.75 4.51
N ARG A 49 9.81 -11.94 5.58
CA ARG A 49 9.99 -13.06 6.51
C ARG A 49 9.94 -14.42 5.82
N TYR A 50 9.05 -14.60 4.86
CA TYR A 50 8.94 -15.84 4.11
C TYR A 50 10.18 -16.09 3.23
N ARG A 51 10.78 -15.04 2.66
CA ARG A 51 11.96 -15.16 1.80
C ARG A 51 13.28 -15.25 2.54
N THR A 52 13.48 -14.43 3.58
CA THR A 52 14.76 -14.32 4.30
C THR A 52 14.84 -15.24 5.51
N GLY A 53 13.70 -15.74 6.01
CA GLY A 53 13.66 -16.56 7.22
C GLY A 53 13.70 -15.76 8.53
N THR A 54 13.89 -14.44 8.49
CA THR A 54 14.06 -13.59 9.68
C THR A 54 13.07 -12.43 9.71
N TRP A 55 12.91 -11.79 10.88
CA TRP A 55 12.04 -10.61 11.08
C TRP A 55 12.86 -9.32 11.14
N ASP A 56 14.02 -9.30 10.51
CA ASP A 56 15.00 -8.24 10.75
C ASP A 56 14.53 -6.90 10.19
N SER A 57 13.86 -6.88 9.04
CA SER A 57 13.20 -5.68 8.51
C SER A 57 12.13 -5.12 9.46
N PHE A 58 11.38 -5.99 10.16
CA PHE A 58 10.37 -5.56 11.13
C PHE A 58 11.03 -4.99 12.39
N ARG A 59 12.07 -5.65 12.92
CA ARG A 59 12.85 -5.15 14.07
C ARG A 59 13.58 -3.85 13.74
N PHE A 60 14.04 -3.69 12.50
CA PHE A 60 14.66 -2.47 12.01
C PHE A 60 13.67 -1.31 12.04
N CYS A 61 12.44 -1.49 11.56
CA CYS A 61 11.41 -0.46 11.63
C CYS A 61 11.01 -0.10 13.07
N LEU A 62 10.96 -1.08 13.98
CA LEU A 62 10.69 -0.80 15.40
C LEU A 62 11.81 0.00 16.09
N SER A 63 13.06 -0.23 15.70
CA SER A 63 14.21 0.53 16.21
C SER A 63 14.39 1.88 15.52
N HIS A 64 13.87 2.04 14.30
CA HIS A 64 13.99 3.25 13.48
C HIS A 64 12.62 3.64 12.89
N PRO A 65 11.68 4.14 13.69
CA PRO A 65 10.31 4.38 13.26
C PRO A 65 10.20 5.43 12.14
N LEU A 66 11.15 6.37 12.06
CA LEU A 66 11.20 7.34 10.96
C LEU A 66 11.63 6.71 9.64
N ALA A 67 12.46 5.66 9.67
CA ALA A 67 12.88 4.95 8.46
C ALA A 67 11.68 4.26 7.78
N ALA A 68 10.69 3.81 8.57
CA ALA A 68 9.43 3.25 8.06
C ALA A 68 8.64 4.21 7.16
N PHE A 69 8.82 5.53 7.34
CA PHE A 69 8.10 6.55 6.57
C PHE A 69 8.97 7.25 5.50
N ALA A 70 10.28 7.36 5.72
CA ALA A 70 11.15 8.18 4.88
C ALA A 70 12.14 7.37 4.03
N GLU A 71 12.36 6.09 4.33
CA GLU A 71 13.51 5.34 3.81
C GLU A 71 13.15 3.90 3.42
N GLN A 72 12.08 3.70 2.62
CA GLN A 72 11.64 2.36 2.20
C GLN A 72 12.74 1.51 1.54
N ASP A 73 13.66 2.14 0.79
CA ASP A 73 14.79 1.45 0.14
C ASP A 73 15.84 0.93 1.16
N ARG A 74 15.80 1.38 2.41
CA ARG A 74 16.68 0.91 3.51
C ARG A 74 16.07 -0.22 4.35
N ILE A 75 14.76 -0.46 4.21
CA ILE A 75 14.02 -1.46 5.01
C ILE A 75 14.11 -2.86 4.37
N PHE A 76 14.15 -2.91 3.04
CA PHE A 76 14.16 -4.12 2.25
C PHE A 76 15.32 -4.08 1.26
N GLU A 77 16.13 -5.13 1.23
CA GLU A 77 17.18 -5.26 0.22
C GLU A 77 16.58 -5.64 -1.14
N GLY A 78 17.34 -5.42 -2.20
CA GLY A 78 16.93 -5.73 -3.57
C GLY A 78 16.68 -7.23 -3.77
N GLY A 79 15.45 -7.68 -3.57
CA GLY A 79 15.04 -9.09 -3.72
C GLY A 79 14.11 -9.59 -2.63
N ASP A 80 14.03 -8.93 -1.48
CA ASP A 80 13.30 -9.44 -0.30
C ASP A 80 11.78 -9.47 -0.48
N VAL A 81 11.23 -8.56 -1.27
CA VAL A 81 9.77 -8.46 -1.49
C VAL A 81 9.41 -8.63 -2.95
N GLY A 82 10.11 -7.92 -3.85
CA GLY A 82 9.87 -7.94 -5.30
C GLY A 82 8.53 -7.31 -5.71
N ALA A 83 8.54 -6.50 -6.76
CA ALA A 83 7.38 -5.72 -7.20
C ALA A 83 6.12 -6.57 -7.48
N LEU A 84 6.27 -7.67 -8.23
CA LEU A 84 5.13 -8.52 -8.59
C LEU A 84 4.53 -9.28 -7.40
N SER A 85 5.36 -9.79 -6.49
CA SER A 85 4.84 -10.53 -5.31
C SER A 85 4.17 -9.60 -4.31
N ARG A 86 4.71 -8.38 -4.14
CA ARG A 86 4.01 -7.30 -3.43
C ARG A 86 2.64 -7.03 -4.03
N LEU A 87 2.58 -6.69 -5.32
CA LEU A 87 1.32 -6.32 -5.99
C LEU A 87 0.30 -7.46 -5.95
N LEU A 88 0.74 -8.70 -6.12
CA LEU A 88 -0.13 -9.87 -5.99
C LEU A 88 -0.70 -10.01 -4.58
N SER A 89 0.15 -9.84 -3.55
CA SER A 89 -0.29 -9.90 -2.15
C SER A 89 -1.31 -8.80 -1.84
N HIS A 90 -1.03 -7.56 -2.24
CA HIS A 90 -1.97 -6.45 -2.10
C HIS A 90 -3.31 -6.75 -2.77
N LEU A 91 -3.30 -7.29 -4.00
CA LEU A 91 -4.51 -7.61 -4.75
C LEU A 91 -5.33 -8.72 -4.07
N LEU A 92 -4.68 -9.76 -3.58
CA LEU A 92 -5.34 -10.87 -2.87
C LEU A 92 -5.96 -10.39 -1.55
N LEU A 93 -5.19 -9.66 -0.74
CA LEU A 93 -5.67 -9.10 0.53
C LEU A 93 -6.80 -8.11 0.31
N ALA A 94 -6.69 -7.24 -0.70
CA ALA A 94 -7.75 -6.30 -1.07
C ALA A 94 -9.02 -7.03 -1.50
N GLY A 95 -8.91 -8.06 -2.35
CA GLY A 95 -10.05 -8.88 -2.77
C GLY A 95 -10.75 -9.54 -1.60
N ILE A 96 -10.00 -10.18 -0.70
CA ILE A 96 -10.54 -10.83 0.50
C ILE A 96 -11.23 -9.82 1.41
N ALA A 97 -10.58 -8.69 1.70
CA ALA A 97 -11.13 -7.65 2.56
C ALA A 97 -12.43 -7.05 2.01
N VAL A 98 -12.45 -6.74 0.71
CA VAL A 98 -13.63 -6.18 0.04
C VAL A 98 -14.78 -7.18 0.00
N ILE A 99 -14.51 -8.44 -0.36
CA ILE A 99 -15.54 -9.49 -0.38
C ILE A 99 -16.11 -9.69 1.04
N GLY A 100 -15.25 -9.82 2.05
CA GLY A 100 -15.68 -9.99 3.45
C GLY A 100 -16.55 -8.82 3.93
N LEU A 101 -16.15 -7.59 3.62
CA LEU A 101 -16.92 -6.40 3.98
C LEU A 101 -18.22 -6.27 3.18
N ALA A 102 -18.25 -6.66 1.91
CA ALA A 102 -19.45 -6.58 1.09
C ALA A 102 -20.58 -7.46 1.64
N LEU A 103 -20.24 -8.53 2.36
CA LEU A 103 -21.23 -9.41 3.01
C LEU A 103 -21.88 -8.81 4.26
N VAL A 104 -21.27 -7.78 4.87
CA VAL A 104 -21.72 -7.24 6.17
C VAL A 104 -22.00 -5.74 6.17
N ALA A 105 -21.31 -4.97 5.33
CA ALA A 105 -21.36 -3.51 5.27
C ALA A 105 -20.92 -3.01 3.89
N VAL A 106 -21.83 -3.01 2.92
CA VAL A 106 -21.57 -2.55 1.54
C VAL A 106 -20.95 -1.15 1.48
N PRO A 107 -21.43 -0.13 2.24
CA PRO A 107 -20.80 1.19 2.25
C PRO A 107 -19.31 1.15 2.63
N LEU A 108 -18.97 0.35 3.64
CA LEU A 108 -17.58 0.19 4.10
C LEU A 108 -16.74 -0.62 3.11
N ALA A 109 -17.35 -1.57 2.41
CA ALA A 109 -16.71 -2.30 1.32
C ALA A 109 -16.35 -1.36 0.16
N VAL A 110 -17.20 -0.40 -0.19
CA VAL A 110 -16.92 0.60 -1.23
C VAL A 110 -15.75 1.51 -0.81
N VAL A 111 -15.74 2.01 0.43
CA VAL A 111 -14.62 2.80 0.96
C VAL A 111 -13.31 2.01 0.90
N THR A 112 -13.35 0.75 1.36
CA THR A 112 -12.19 -0.17 1.35
C THR A 112 -11.69 -0.42 -0.05
N ALA A 113 -12.59 -0.75 -0.99
CA ALA A 113 -12.25 -1.01 -2.38
C ALA A 113 -11.59 0.21 -3.03
N ALA A 114 -12.16 1.40 -2.84
CA ALA A 114 -11.62 2.62 -3.44
C ALA A 114 -10.23 2.97 -2.89
N VAL A 115 -10.03 2.87 -1.58
CA VAL A 115 -8.74 3.12 -0.94
C VAL A 115 -7.68 2.14 -1.41
N LEU A 116 -7.95 0.84 -1.36
CA LEU A 116 -6.98 -0.18 -1.74
C LEU A 116 -6.70 -0.18 -3.24
N TYR A 117 -7.71 0.09 -4.07
CA TYR A 117 -7.50 0.28 -5.50
C TYR A 117 -6.55 1.45 -5.78
N ALA A 118 -6.80 2.60 -5.17
CA ALA A 118 -5.94 3.78 -5.36
C ALA A 118 -4.50 3.54 -4.86
N HIS A 119 -4.34 2.77 -3.79
CA HIS A 119 -3.04 2.34 -3.29
C HIS A 119 -2.29 1.48 -4.31
N VAL A 120 -2.91 0.41 -4.79
CA VAL A 120 -2.32 -0.48 -5.81
C VAL A 120 -1.99 0.29 -7.10
N VAL A 121 -2.85 1.21 -7.54
CA VAL A 121 -2.57 2.06 -8.71
C VAL A 121 -1.36 2.97 -8.46
N ALA A 122 -1.23 3.53 -7.25
CA ALA A 122 -0.07 4.34 -6.89
C ALA A 122 1.22 3.51 -6.92
N ASP A 123 1.18 2.27 -6.42
CA ASP A 123 2.32 1.35 -6.44
C ASP A 123 2.73 0.98 -7.87
N VAL A 124 1.77 0.62 -8.71
CA VAL A 124 2.03 0.31 -10.13
C VAL A 124 2.65 1.52 -10.84
N ALA A 125 2.08 2.72 -10.63
CA ALA A 125 2.62 3.94 -11.22
C ALA A 125 4.04 4.25 -10.72
N TRP A 126 4.32 3.99 -9.45
CA TRP A 126 5.64 4.16 -8.87
C TRP A 126 6.66 3.15 -9.44
N ASP A 127 6.25 1.88 -9.58
CA ASP A 127 7.10 0.83 -10.15
C ASP A 127 7.45 1.11 -11.61
N ILE A 128 6.47 1.55 -12.42
CA ILE A 128 6.71 1.98 -13.80
C ILE A 128 7.73 3.13 -13.85
N ARG A 129 7.59 4.15 -12.99
CA ARG A 129 8.54 5.27 -12.91
C ARG A 129 9.94 4.82 -12.47
N ARG A 130 10.05 3.85 -11.55
CA ARG A 130 11.34 3.30 -11.12
C ARG A 130 12.01 2.48 -12.22
N LEU A 131 11.24 1.70 -12.98
CA LEU A 131 11.76 0.93 -14.10
C LEU A 131 12.31 1.85 -15.20
N GLY A 132 11.57 2.89 -15.58
CA GLY A 132 12.02 3.88 -16.58
C GLY A 132 13.34 4.55 -16.18
N ARG A 133 13.47 4.98 -14.91
CA ARG A 133 14.73 5.57 -14.42
C ARG A 133 15.92 4.60 -14.47
N ARG A 134 15.70 3.31 -14.17
CA ARG A 134 16.77 2.31 -14.22
C ARG A 134 17.23 2.04 -15.66
N THR A 135 16.30 2.00 -16.62
CA THR A 135 16.65 1.85 -18.04
C THR A 135 17.43 3.06 -18.55
N ASP A 136 17.04 4.29 -18.18
CA ASP A 136 17.74 5.51 -18.63
C ASP A 136 19.19 5.55 -18.12
N VAL A 137 19.44 5.22 -16.85
CA VAL A 137 20.80 5.14 -16.27
C VAL A 137 21.64 4.08 -16.98
N SER A 138 21.06 2.91 -17.28
CA SER A 138 21.80 1.84 -17.96
C SER A 138 22.26 2.23 -19.37
N VAL A 139 21.51 3.11 -20.06
CA VAL A 139 21.85 3.64 -21.39
C VAL A 139 22.95 4.70 -21.31
N ASP A 140 22.92 5.56 -20.29
CA ASP A 140 23.93 6.60 -20.07
C ASP A 140 25.31 6.00 -19.70
N GLU A 141 25.33 4.92 -18.90
CA GLU A 141 26.58 4.19 -18.60
C GLU A 141 27.16 3.42 -19.80
N THR A 142 26.33 2.98 -20.76
CA THR A 142 26.83 2.27 -21.95
C THR A 142 27.37 3.18 -23.05
N ILE A 143 27.06 4.48 -23.03
CA ILE A 143 27.57 5.45 -24.00
C ILE A 143 28.68 6.29 -23.34
N PRO A 144 29.97 5.93 -23.47
CA PRO A 144 31.04 6.77 -22.92
C PRO A 144 30.98 8.14 -23.58
N SER A 145 30.91 9.20 -22.76
CA SER A 145 30.89 10.58 -23.23
C SER A 145 32.10 10.82 -24.15
N ARG A 146 31.87 10.92 -25.46
CA ARG A 146 32.90 11.37 -26.40
C ARG A 146 33.19 12.83 -26.08
N ARG A 147 34.26 13.07 -25.33
CA ARG A 147 34.99 14.34 -25.34
C ARG A 147 35.95 14.36 -26.50
#